data_AF-A0AAN7TDS6-F1
#
_entry.id   AF-A0AAN7TDS6-F1
#
_cell.length_a   1.000
_cell.length_b   1.000
_cell.length_c   1.000
_cell.angle_alpha   90.00
_cell.angle_beta   90.00
_cell.angle_gamma   90.00
#
_symmetry.space_group_name_H-M   'P 1'
#
loop_
_entity.id
_entity.type
_entity.pdbx_description
1 polymer ?
#
loop_
_entity_poly.entity_id
_entity_poly.type
_entity_poly.pdbx_seq_one_letter_code
_entity_poly.pdbx_strand_id
1 'polypeptide(L)'
;MLIAASHSIRTAFTGPFRIAKRASPLLHWKPTNKCAPLASMARPRVNGDLNNTEVLRETVALPPDPAYAGRTLAIPCDKDDESIRAKYRPFLYKDGDGVADRDWVAELELSTALKLAEADLKSSGGNRLRVLVLFGSLRARSYSRLLALESARILFRLGCDVRVYDPAGLPVKDDNHDHPKVQELRNLSKWSDGHVWISPEQHGNLTAVFKNQIDWIPLSTGSVRPTQGRTLCVAQVSGGSQSFNTVNSLRILGRWMRMFTIPNQSSIPMAYKQFTDAVEPGSSTYVEAQGGSRLMPSGNRDRLVDCMEEFVKYTMIMREHFALFNDRYSERTEREAKRAKEEMAREMEQASVAAVNGGPRGSDLVNGIDVAGI
;
A
#
# COMPACT_ATOMS: atom_id res chain seq x y z
N MET A 1 -6.72 -31.30 -39.05
CA MET A 1 -5.82 -31.89 -40.05
C MET A 1 -4.64 -30.94 -40.19
N LEU A 2 -3.57 -31.19 -39.41
CA LEU A 2 -2.32 -30.43 -39.47
C LEU A 2 -1.56 -30.84 -40.74
N ILE A 3 -1.06 -29.88 -41.50
CA ILE A 3 -0.02 -30.12 -42.50
C ILE A 3 1.20 -29.31 -42.06
N ALA A 4 2.21 -30.04 -41.58
CA ALA A 4 3.52 -29.54 -41.23
C ALA A 4 4.42 -29.56 -42.48
N ALA A 5 5.17 -28.47 -42.70
CA ALA A 5 6.25 -28.42 -43.68
C ALA A 5 7.60 -28.39 -42.96
N SER A 6 8.34 -29.49 -43.15
CA SER A 6 9.80 -29.67 -43.24
C SER A 6 10.73 -28.52 -42.84
N HIS A 7 11.78 -28.80 -42.05
CA HIS A 7 13.14 -28.97 -42.58
C HIS A 7 14.12 -29.51 -41.51
N SER A 8 14.82 -30.56 -41.91
CA SER A 8 15.96 -31.18 -41.22
C SER A 8 17.23 -30.45 -41.60
N ILE A 9 17.99 -29.97 -40.62
CA ILE A 9 19.43 -29.70 -40.76
C ILE A 9 20.14 -30.29 -39.54
N ARG A 10 20.81 -31.42 -39.77
CA ARG A 10 21.89 -31.92 -38.92
C ARG A 10 23.15 -31.16 -39.31
N THR A 11 23.77 -30.49 -38.35
CA THR A 11 25.19 -30.12 -38.43
C THR A 11 25.86 -30.38 -37.09
N ALA A 12 26.97 -31.10 -37.18
CA ALA A 12 27.77 -31.61 -36.08
C ALA A 12 28.67 -30.52 -35.49
N PHE A 13 28.77 -30.46 -34.16
CA PHE A 13 29.90 -29.85 -33.47
C PHE A 13 30.26 -30.69 -32.24
N THR A 14 31.19 -31.62 -32.44
CA THR A 14 31.95 -32.27 -31.38
C THR A 14 33.27 -31.52 -31.21
N GLY A 15 33.45 -30.82 -30.10
CA GLY A 15 34.72 -30.19 -29.72
C GLY A 15 34.67 -29.70 -28.26
N PRO A 16 35.72 -29.90 -27.45
CA PRO A 16 35.68 -29.61 -26.02
C PRO A 16 35.91 -28.11 -25.76
N PHE A 17 34.88 -27.42 -25.25
CA PHE A 17 35.04 -26.07 -24.72
C PHE A 17 35.71 -26.12 -23.33
N ARG A 18 36.98 -25.70 -23.25
CA ARG A 18 37.66 -25.39 -21.99
C ARG A 18 37.17 -24.02 -21.49
N ILE A 19 36.36 -24.01 -20.43
CA ILE A 19 36.01 -22.78 -19.69
C ILE A 19 37.04 -22.59 -18.57
N ALA A 20 37.78 -21.49 -18.65
CA ALA A 20 38.65 -21.02 -17.58
C ALA A 20 37.81 -20.58 -16.37
N LYS A 21 37.95 -21.28 -15.23
CA LYS A 21 37.33 -20.89 -13.96
C LYS A 21 38.10 -19.72 -13.35
N ARG A 22 37.58 -18.50 -13.45
CA ARG A 22 37.89 -17.42 -12.49
C ARG A 22 37.03 -17.64 -11.25
N ALA A 23 37.67 -17.95 -10.13
CA ALA A 23 37.02 -18.13 -8.83
C ALA A 23 36.59 -16.77 -8.25
N SER A 24 35.31 -16.65 -7.88
CA SER A 24 34.80 -15.62 -6.95
C SER A 24 34.42 -16.32 -5.63
N PRO A 25 34.61 -15.69 -4.46
CA PRO A 25 34.48 -16.38 -3.18
C PRO A 25 33.01 -16.50 -2.78
N LEU A 26 32.43 -17.69 -3.00
CA LEU A 26 31.16 -18.08 -2.37
C LEU A 26 31.45 -18.67 -0.99
N LEU A 27 30.75 -18.12 0.01
CA LEU A 27 30.70 -18.56 1.41
C LEU A 27 30.62 -20.09 1.51
N HIS A 28 31.62 -20.70 2.14
CA HIS A 28 31.58 -22.11 2.55
C HIS A 28 30.65 -22.26 3.77
N TRP A 29 29.46 -22.81 3.53
CA TRP A 29 28.58 -23.31 4.59
C TRP A 29 29.10 -24.69 5.06
N LYS A 30 29.62 -24.77 6.29
CA LYS A 30 29.92 -26.05 6.96
C LYS A 30 28.74 -26.42 7.87
N PRO A 31 28.12 -27.61 7.73
CA PRO A 31 27.12 -28.06 8.68
C PRO A 31 27.83 -28.65 9.90
N THR A 32 27.81 -27.93 11.02
CA THR A 32 28.04 -28.54 12.33
C THR A 32 26.73 -28.51 13.08
N ASN A 33 26.14 -29.68 13.31
CA ASN A 33 25.46 -30.00 14.57
C ASN A 33 25.16 -31.51 14.62
N LYS A 34 25.74 -32.17 15.63
CA LYS A 34 25.34 -33.51 16.07
C LYS A 34 23.97 -33.37 16.73
N CYS A 35 22.93 -33.98 16.15
CA CYS A 35 21.65 -34.13 16.84
C CYS A 35 21.78 -35.14 17.98
N ALA A 36 21.51 -34.70 19.21
CA ALA A 36 21.19 -35.60 20.32
C ALA A 36 19.70 -35.98 20.24
N PRO A 37 19.31 -37.23 20.55
CA PRO A 37 17.91 -37.62 20.53
C PRO A 37 17.19 -37.06 21.76
N LEU A 38 16.22 -36.16 21.58
CA LEU A 38 15.25 -35.84 22.63
C LEU A 38 14.25 -37.01 22.74
N ALA A 39 14.14 -37.60 23.93
CA ALA A 39 13.09 -38.55 24.24
C ALA A 39 11.73 -37.83 24.22
N SER A 40 10.91 -38.12 23.20
CA SER A 40 9.53 -37.61 23.12
C SER A 40 8.64 -38.46 24.03
N MET A 41 8.17 -37.90 25.14
CA MET A 41 7.03 -38.47 25.87
C MET A 41 5.76 -38.18 25.06
N ALA A 42 5.26 -39.20 24.37
CA ALA A 42 4.00 -39.11 23.63
C ALA A 42 2.83 -38.92 24.62
N ARG A 43 2.24 -37.72 24.64
CA ARG A 43 0.98 -37.46 25.33
C ARG A 43 -0.17 -38.11 24.54
N PRO A 44 -1.16 -38.73 25.18
CA PRO A 44 -2.26 -39.37 24.48
C PRO A 44 -3.11 -38.34 23.73
N ARG A 45 -3.29 -38.56 22.42
CA ARG A 45 -4.07 -37.70 21.52
C ARG A 45 -5.54 -38.05 21.61
N VAL A 46 -6.33 -37.24 22.32
CA VAL A 46 -7.76 -37.49 22.50
C VAL A 46 -8.64 -36.73 21.48
N ASN A 47 -8.19 -35.59 20.93
CA ASN A 47 -9.06 -34.73 20.08
C ASN A 47 -8.45 -34.18 18.78
N GLY A 48 -7.25 -34.63 18.38
CA GLY A 48 -6.52 -33.99 17.28
C GLY A 48 -6.04 -32.57 17.65
N ASP A 49 -4.91 -32.15 17.11
CA ASP A 49 -4.32 -30.86 17.43
C ASP A 49 -4.95 -29.74 16.59
N LEU A 50 -6.21 -29.39 16.90
CA LEU A 50 -6.97 -28.31 16.22
C LEU A 50 -6.23 -26.97 16.23
N ASN A 51 -5.41 -26.74 17.26
CA ASN A 51 -4.64 -25.51 17.44
C ASN A 51 -3.21 -25.63 16.87
N ASN A 52 -2.86 -26.76 16.26
CA ASN A 52 -1.56 -27.05 15.69
C ASN A 52 -0.39 -26.69 16.64
N THR A 53 -0.58 -26.97 17.93
CA THR A 53 0.39 -26.73 19.01
C THR A 53 1.74 -27.41 18.77
N GLU A 54 1.77 -28.52 18.03
CA GLU A 54 3.00 -29.25 17.68
C GLU A 54 3.93 -28.48 16.73
N VAL A 55 3.44 -27.46 16.00
CA VAL A 55 4.25 -26.61 15.10
C VAL A 55 4.42 -25.18 15.61
N LEU A 56 4.09 -24.92 16.88
CA LEU A 56 4.26 -23.59 17.48
C LEU A 56 5.71 -23.15 17.35
N ARG A 57 5.90 -22.00 16.70
CA ARG A 57 7.18 -21.32 16.66
C ARG A 57 7.46 -20.74 18.04
N GLU A 58 8.73 -20.69 18.42
CA GLU A 58 9.15 -19.95 19.59
C GLU A 58 8.68 -18.49 19.47
N THR A 59 8.03 -17.99 20.51
CA THR A 59 7.51 -16.62 20.56
C THR A 59 8.41 -15.79 21.44
N VAL A 60 8.86 -14.65 20.90
CA VAL A 60 9.61 -13.66 21.67
C VAL A 60 8.62 -12.69 22.27
N ALA A 61 8.56 -12.64 23.60
CA ALA A 61 7.78 -11.63 24.30
C ALA A 61 8.48 -10.27 24.19
N LEU A 62 7.77 -9.26 23.70
CA LEU A 62 8.22 -7.87 23.67
C LEU A 62 7.49 -7.11 24.78
N PRO A 63 8.09 -6.95 25.97
CA PRO A 63 7.44 -6.24 27.06
C PRO A 63 7.25 -4.75 26.72
N PRO A 64 6.20 -4.11 27.25
CA PRO A 64 6.04 -2.66 27.13
C PRO A 64 7.27 -1.90 27.63
N ASP A 65 7.66 -0.86 26.90
CA ASP A 65 8.79 0.01 27.25
C ASP A 65 8.25 1.25 27.99
N PRO A 66 8.49 1.39 29.32
CA PRO A 66 7.93 2.48 30.11
C PRO A 66 8.35 3.88 29.61
N ALA A 67 9.48 3.99 28.89
CA ALA A 67 9.93 5.26 28.32
C ALA A 67 9.01 5.79 27.20
N TYR A 68 8.11 4.95 26.68
CA TYR A 68 7.12 5.32 25.66
C TYR A 68 5.69 5.39 26.22
N ALA A 69 5.48 5.16 27.51
CA ALA A 69 4.17 5.31 28.13
C ALA A 69 3.66 6.75 27.97
N GLY A 70 2.44 6.92 27.47
CA GLY A 70 1.84 8.24 27.18
C GLY A 70 2.53 9.05 26.09
N ARG A 71 3.56 8.50 25.43
CA ARG A 71 4.31 9.21 24.38
C ARG A 71 3.46 9.31 23.10
N THR A 72 3.68 10.40 22.38
CA THR A 72 3.07 10.66 21.07
C THR A 72 4.12 11.14 20.08
N LEU A 73 4.00 10.72 18.83
CA LEU A 73 4.78 11.21 17.69
C LEU A 73 3.94 12.08 16.75
N ALA A 74 2.72 12.43 17.16
CA ALA A 74 1.81 13.33 16.46
C ALA A 74 2.52 14.61 15.98
N ILE A 75 2.05 15.15 14.85
CA ILE A 75 2.59 16.40 14.31
C ILE A 75 2.13 17.55 15.22
N PRO A 76 3.06 18.27 15.87
CA PRO A 76 2.71 19.43 16.70
C PRO A 76 2.04 20.52 15.86
N CYS A 77 1.13 21.30 16.46
CA CYS A 77 0.37 22.33 15.74
C CYS A 77 1.28 23.36 15.04
N ASP A 78 2.39 23.74 15.67
CA ASP A 78 3.38 24.69 15.12
C ASP A 78 4.17 24.13 13.93
N LYS A 79 4.16 22.80 13.74
CA LYS A 79 4.83 22.10 12.64
C LYS A 79 3.84 21.50 11.65
N ASP A 80 2.57 21.83 11.81
CA ASP A 80 1.49 21.33 10.99
C ASP A 80 1.00 22.43 10.05
N ASP A 81 1.06 22.18 8.73
CA ASP A 81 0.56 23.15 7.76
C ASP A 81 -0.94 23.40 7.99
N GLU A 82 -1.30 24.65 8.23
CA GLU A 82 -2.65 25.05 8.63
C GLU A 82 -3.70 24.61 7.61
N SER A 83 -3.40 24.71 6.31
CA SER A 83 -4.32 24.34 5.24
C SER A 83 -4.54 22.82 5.19
N ILE A 84 -3.48 22.02 5.40
CA ILE A 84 -3.55 20.57 5.46
C ILE A 84 -4.29 20.12 6.73
N ARG A 85 -3.98 20.73 7.88
CA ARG A 85 -4.60 20.45 9.17
C ARG A 85 -6.10 20.68 9.12
N ALA A 86 -6.52 21.87 8.68
CA ALA A 86 -7.93 22.24 8.58
C ALA A 86 -8.69 21.35 7.60
N LYS A 87 -8.08 21.03 6.45
CA LYS A 87 -8.78 20.32 5.37
C LYS A 87 -8.83 18.80 5.57
N TYR A 88 -7.74 18.18 6.01
CA TYR A 88 -7.58 16.72 5.98
C TYR A 88 -7.53 16.07 7.35
N ARG A 89 -7.53 16.84 8.44
CA ARG A 89 -7.44 16.31 9.81
C ARG A 89 -8.65 16.68 10.68
N PRO A 90 -9.90 16.40 10.24
CA PRO A 90 -11.10 16.66 11.04
C PRO A 90 -11.21 15.77 12.28
N PHE A 91 -10.26 14.85 12.49
CA PHE A 91 -10.18 13.99 13.67
C PHE A 91 -9.48 14.68 14.85
N LEU A 92 -8.80 15.81 14.63
CA LEU A 92 -8.14 16.57 15.68
C LEU A 92 -9.14 17.43 16.45
N TYR A 93 -8.97 17.49 17.76
CA TYR A 93 -9.69 18.43 18.62
C TYR A 93 -9.13 19.85 18.44
N LYS A 94 -9.86 20.86 18.91
CA LYS A 94 -9.34 22.22 18.86
C LYS A 94 -8.14 22.32 19.80
N ASP A 95 -7.13 23.07 19.37
CA ASP A 95 -5.92 23.25 20.16
C ASP A 95 -6.29 23.91 21.51
N GLY A 96 -5.80 23.33 22.61
CA GLY A 96 -6.11 23.78 23.97
C GLY A 96 -7.22 23.00 24.69
N ASP A 97 -8.00 22.15 23.99
CA ASP A 97 -9.06 21.34 24.63
C ASP A 97 -8.48 20.23 25.54
N GLY A 98 -7.20 19.87 25.37
CA GLY A 98 -6.51 18.83 26.15
C GLY A 98 -7.12 17.43 26.04
N VAL A 99 -8.05 17.22 25.10
CA VAL A 99 -8.72 15.93 24.85
C VAL A 99 -7.75 14.96 24.20
N ALA A 100 -6.95 15.42 23.23
CA ALA A 100 -5.99 14.57 22.52
C ALA A 100 -4.91 13.96 23.44
N ASP A 101 -4.65 14.59 24.59
CA ASP A 101 -3.64 14.12 25.55
C ASP A 101 -4.22 13.16 26.61
N ARG A 102 -5.55 13.06 26.70
CA ARG A 102 -6.26 12.35 27.77
C ARG A 102 -7.33 11.38 27.27
N ASP A 103 -7.48 11.25 25.96
CA ASP A 103 -8.45 10.32 25.39
C ASP A 103 -7.92 8.88 25.41
N TRP A 104 -8.80 7.93 25.10
CA TRP A 104 -8.44 6.51 25.10
C TRP A 104 -7.32 6.16 24.11
N VAL A 105 -7.10 6.98 23.07
CA VAL A 105 -6.00 6.77 22.11
C VAL A 105 -4.67 7.17 22.74
N ALA A 106 -4.63 8.24 23.54
CA ALA A 106 -3.46 8.64 24.32
C ALA A 106 -3.03 7.57 25.34
N GLU A 107 -4.00 6.85 25.91
CA GLU A 107 -3.79 5.80 26.92
C GLU A 107 -3.31 4.46 26.34
N LEU A 108 -3.35 4.23 25.02
CA LEU A 108 -2.96 2.94 24.45
C LEU A 108 -1.49 2.63 24.72
N GLU A 109 -1.23 1.37 25.09
CA GLU A 109 0.10 0.79 25.08
C GLU A 109 0.49 0.53 23.62
N LEU A 110 1.44 1.31 23.10
CA LEU A 110 1.94 1.22 21.72
C LEU A 110 3.47 1.35 21.68
N SER A 111 4.17 0.98 22.77
CA SER A 111 5.58 1.29 22.97
C SER A 111 6.45 0.71 21.86
N THR A 112 6.16 -0.52 21.43
CA THR A 112 6.91 -1.20 20.37
C THR A 112 6.77 -0.47 19.03
N ALA A 113 5.53 -0.12 18.64
CA ALA A 113 5.28 0.60 17.40
C ALA A 113 5.82 2.04 17.44
N LEU A 114 5.70 2.73 18.57
CA LEU A 114 6.26 4.08 18.75
C LEU A 114 7.78 4.08 18.66
N LYS A 115 8.45 3.10 19.26
CA LYS A 115 9.91 2.95 19.20
C LYS A 115 10.39 2.69 17.78
N LEU A 116 9.68 1.83 17.06
CA LEU A 116 9.93 1.59 15.63
C LEU A 116 9.73 2.89 14.83
N ALA A 117 8.58 3.53 14.96
CA ALA A 117 8.23 4.76 14.25
C ALA A 117 9.21 5.92 14.54
N GLU A 118 9.67 6.06 15.79
CA GLU A 118 10.68 7.06 16.13
C GLU A 118 12.02 6.78 15.43
N ALA A 119 12.46 5.52 15.38
CA ALA A 119 13.71 5.15 14.73
C ALA A 119 13.66 5.41 13.22
N ASP A 120 12.54 5.07 12.58
CA ASP A 120 12.29 5.31 11.15
C ASP A 120 12.17 6.80 10.81
N LEU A 121 11.53 7.59 11.67
CA LEU A 121 11.46 9.03 11.50
C LEU A 121 12.86 9.66 11.54
N LYS A 122 13.74 9.16 12.41
CA LYS A 122 15.15 9.59 12.49
C LYS A 122 15.95 9.17 11.26
N SER A 123 15.87 7.90 10.84
CA SER A 123 16.61 7.39 9.68
C SER A 123 16.19 8.07 8.37
N SER A 124 14.93 8.48 8.28
CA SER A 124 14.35 9.07 7.07
C SER A 124 14.44 10.60 7.01
N GLY A 125 15.26 11.20 7.87
CA GLY A 125 15.46 12.67 7.90
C GLY A 125 14.19 13.46 8.22
N GLY A 126 13.28 12.88 9.02
CA GLY A 126 11.99 13.48 9.35
C GLY A 126 10.85 13.17 8.36
N ASN A 127 11.07 12.36 7.33
CA ASN A 127 10.02 11.98 6.39
C ASN A 127 9.04 10.95 7.00
N ARG A 128 7.87 11.44 7.40
CA ARG A 128 6.80 10.63 8.01
C ARG A 128 6.12 9.72 7.00
N LEU A 129 5.57 8.60 7.50
CA LEU A 129 4.65 7.75 6.74
C LEU A 129 3.41 8.55 6.33
N ARG A 130 3.10 8.53 5.04
CA ARG A 130 1.97 9.25 4.45
C ARG A 130 0.78 8.32 4.28
N VAL A 131 -0.31 8.59 4.99
CA VAL A 131 -1.47 7.70 5.04
C VAL A 131 -2.71 8.42 4.53
N LEU A 132 -3.29 7.89 3.46
CA LEU A 132 -4.59 8.33 2.95
C LEU A 132 -5.69 7.46 3.55
N VAL A 133 -6.66 8.08 4.21
CA VAL A 133 -7.83 7.40 4.77
C VAL A 133 -9.06 7.73 3.91
N LEU A 134 -9.73 6.69 3.42
CA LEU A 134 -10.96 6.78 2.63
C LEU A 134 -12.13 6.16 3.41
N PHE A 135 -13.31 6.78 3.35
CA PHE A 135 -14.53 6.25 3.97
C PHE A 135 -15.73 6.21 3.01
N GLY A 136 -16.68 5.31 3.28
CA GLY A 136 -17.73 4.92 2.33
C GLY A 136 -19.13 5.46 2.61
N SER A 137 -19.31 6.57 3.31
CA SER A 137 -20.68 7.09 3.57
C SER A 137 -20.71 8.58 3.83
N LEU A 138 -21.62 9.24 3.12
CA LEU A 138 -21.92 10.68 3.20
C LEU A 138 -23.04 11.01 4.20
N ARG A 139 -23.53 10.03 4.96
CA ARG A 139 -24.56 10.28 5.98
C ARG A 139 -24.05 11.26 7.04
N ALA A 140 -24.92 12.12 7.55
CA ALA A 140 -24.60 13.07 8.61
C ALA A 140 -23.93 12.39 9.82
N ARG A 141 -24.49 11.27 10.28
CA ARG A 141 -23.85 10.36 11.25
C ARG A 141 -23.38 9.08 10.55
N SER A 142 -22.17 9.12 10.02
CA SER A 142 -21.54 8.02 9.28
C SER A 142 -20.57 7.23 10.16
N TYR A 143 -20.93 5.99 10.54
CA TYR A 143 -20.05 5.15 11.37
C TYR A 143 -18.75 4.74 10.67
N SER A 144 -18.74 4.62 9.34
CA SER A 144 -17.50 4.39 8.59
C SER A 144 -16.59 5.63 8.64
N ARG A 145 -17.18 6.85 8.65
CA ARG A 145 -16.42 8.08 8.87
C ARG A 145 -15.90 8.14 10.30
N LEU A 146 -16.73 7.86 11.31
CA LEU A 146 -16.27 7.84 12.71
C LEU A 146 -15.13 6.83 12.92
N LEU A 147 -15.25 5.64 12.36
CA LEU A 147 -14.18 4.64 12.39
C LEU A 147 -12.91 5.13 11.69
N ALA A 148 -13.05 5.83 10.55
CA ALA A 148 -11.93 6.46 9.87
C ALA A 148 -11.23 7.53 10.70
N LEU A 149 -11.97 8.32 11.48
CA LEU A 149 -11.38 9.31 12.39
C LEU A 149 -10.63 8.63 13.54
N GLU A 150 -11.13 7.52 14.09
CA GLU A 150 -10.41 6.77 15.13
C GLU A 150 -9.14 6.10 14.60
N SER A 151 -9.20 5.48 13.41
CA SER A 151 -8.01 5.01 12.70
C SER A 151 -6.99 6.13 12.51
N ALA A 152 -7.44 7.30 12.09
CA ALA A 152 -6.58 8.45 11.86
C ALA A 152 -5.93 8.96 13.17
N ARG A 153 -6.64 8.98 14.29
CA ARG A 153 -6.07 9.36 15.61
C ARG A 153 -4.95 8.42 16.04
N ILE A 154 -5.16 7.10 15.92
CA ILE A 154 -4.14 6.11 16.27
C ILE A 154 -2.89 6.28 15.40
N LEU A 155 -3.07 6.38 14.08
CA LEU A 155 -1.96 6.56 13.14
C LEU A 155 -1.22 7.89 13.33
N PHE A 156 -1.96 8.96 13.63
CA PHE A 156 -1.36 10.26 13.91
C PHE A 156 -0.52 10.21 15.19
N ARG A 157 -1.01 9.56 16.26
CA ARG A 157 -0.23 9.33 17.49
C ARG A 157 1.05 8.52 17.21
N LEU A 158 0.98 7.53 16.33
CA LEU A 158 2.13 6.74 15.87
C LEU A 158 3.10 7.52 14.97
N GLY A 159 2.78 8.77 14.60
CA GLY A 159 3.68 9.68 13.88
C GLY A 159 3.49 9.72 12.38
N CYS A 160 2.41 9.15 11.84
CA CYS A 160 2.06 9.28 10.43
C CYS A 160 1.57 10.70 10.08
N ASP A 161 1.87 11.19 8.87
CA ASP A 161 1.11 12.26 8.24
C ASP A 161 -0.16 11.62 7.67
N VAL A 162 -1.30 11.86 8.34
CA VAL A 162 -2.59 11.27 7.97
C VAL A 162 -3.46 12.32 7.29
N ARG A 163 -4.06 11.94 6.16
CA ARG A 163 -5.04 12.76 5.45
C ARG A 163 -6.31 11.97 5.20
N VAL A 164 -7.42 12.45 5.75
CA VAL A 164 -8.75 11.89 5.52
C VAL A 164 -9.38 12.63 4.34
N TYR A 165 -9.70 11.91 3.27
CA TYR A 165 -10.38 12.49 2.11
C TYR A 165 -11.89 12.55 2.34
N ASP A 166 -12.50 13.72 2.19
CA ASP A 166 -13.95 13.88 2.16
C ASP A 166 -14.48 13.63 0.74
N PRO A 167 -15.30 12.58 0.50
CA PRO A 167 -15.85 12.29 -0.82
C PRO A 167 -17.05 13.16 -1.20
N ALA A 168 -17.50 14.10 -0.36
CA ALA A 168 -18.58 15.03 -0.73
C ALA A 168 -18.24 15.81 -2.00
N GLY A 169 -19.19 15.85 -2.95
CA GLY A 169 -19.01 16.51 -4.24
C GLY A 169 -18.11 15.76 -5.25
N LEU A 170 -17.65 14.54 -4.95
CA LEU A 170 -16.96 13.71 -5.95
C LEU A 170 -17.98 13.22 -6.99
N PRO A 171 -17.83 13.54 -8.30
CA PRO A 171 -18.75 13.08 -9.33
C PRO A 171 -18.71 11.56 -9.47
N VAL A 172 -19.79 10.98 -9.98
CA VAL A 172 -19.78 9.58 -10.44
C VAL A 172 -18.73 9.43 -11.53
N LYS A 173 -18.00 8.31 -11.54
CA LYS A 173 -16.97 8.05 -12.54
C LYS A 173 -17.49 8.22 -13.97
N ASP A 174 -16.95 9.23 -14.65
CA ASP A 174 -17.14 9.51 -16.08
C ASP A 174 -15.79 9.85 -16.72
N ASP A 175 -15.79 10.43 -17.92
CA ASP A 175 -14.56 10.80 -18.65
C ASP A 175 -14.01 12.19 -18.27
N ASN A 176 -14.69 12.94 -17.40
CA ASN A 176 -14.22 14.25 -16.96
C ASN A 176 -13.19 14.12 -15.83
N HIS A 177 -11.92 14.11 -16.21
CA HIS A 177 -10.82 13.96 -15.27
C HIS A 177 -10.43 15.24 -14.52
N ASP A 178 -10.92 16.41 -14.95
CA ASP A 178 -10.44 17.71 -14.44
C ASP A 178 -11.21 18.22 -13.22
N HIS A 179 -12.24 17.50 -12.79
CA HIS A 179 -13.02 17.86 -11.61
C HIS A 179 -12.11 18.00 -10.36
N PRO A 180 -12.21 19.11 -9.58
CA PRO A 180 -11.29 19.38 -8.46
C PRO A 180 -11.19 18.25 -7.43
N LYS A 181 -12.32 17.60 -7.09
CA LYS A 181 -12.36 16.43 -6.18
C LYS A 181 -11.64 15.21 -6.74
N VAL A 182 -11.68 15.00 -8.06
CA VAL A 182 -10.98 13.89 -8.73
C VAL A 182 -9.47 14.14 -8.67
N GLN A 183 -9.04 15.36 -8.99
CA GLN A 183 -7.64 15.77 -8.91
C GLN A 183 -7.10 15.67 -7.48
N GLU A 184 -7.87 16.15 -6.50
CA GLU A 184 -7.55 16.02 -5.09
C GLU A 184 -7.33 14.56 -4.67
N LEU A 185 -8.30 13.67 -4.97
CA LEU A 185 -8.20 12.25 -4.62
C LEU A 185 -6.98 11.58 -5.27
N ARG A 186 -6.72 11.86 -6.54
CA ARG A 186 -5.56 11.32 -7.27
C ARG A 186 -4.24 11.82 -6.69
N ASN A 187 -4.17 13.11 -6.35
CA ASN A 187 -2.99 13.70 -5.75
C ASN A 187 -2.71 13.12 -4.35
N LEU A 188 -3.76 12.90 -3.54
CA LEU A 188 -3.63 12.22 -2.25
C LEU A 188 -3.18 10.76 -2.42
N SER A 189 -3.74 10.02 -3.38
CA SER A 189 -3.29 8.64 -3.65
C SER A 189 -1.84 8.61 -4.13
N LYS A 190 -1.42 9.57 -4.96
CA LYS A 190 -0.02 9.67 -5.40
C LYS A 190 0.92 9.98 -4.24
N TRP A 191 0.48 10.85 -3.32
CA TRP A 191 1.24 11.30 -2.15
C TRP A 191 1.46 10.22 -1.10
N SER A 192 0.51 9.28 -0.94
CA SER A 192 0.52 8.29 0.14
C SER A 192 1.62 7.22 -0.02
N ASP A 193 2.04 6.64 1.12
CA ASP A 193 2.81 5.40 1.21
C ASP A 193 1.87 4.19 1.43
N GLY A 194 0.69 4.43 2.00
CA GLY A 194 -0.32 3.41 2.24
C GLY A 194 -1.71 4.01 2.48
N HIS A 195 -2.73 3.16 2.37
CA HIS A 195 -4.12 3.57 2.56
C HIS A 195 -4.81 2.83 3.71
N VAL A 196 -5.82 3.47 4.28
CA VAL A 196 -6.85 2.82 5.11
C VAL A 196 -8.20 2.98 4.42
N TRP A 197 -8.87 1.86 4.14
CA TRP A 197 -10.12 1.82 3.40
C TRP A 197 -11.27 1.34 4.28
N ILE A 198 -12.28 2.18 4.47
CA ILE A 198 -13.35 1.92 5.43
C ILE A 198 -14.71 2.09 4.76
N SER A 199 -15.36 0.99 4.39
CA SER A 199 -16.71 1.04 3.83
C SER A 199 -17.74 0.51 4.82
N PRO A 200 -18.93 1.13 4.93
CA PRO A 200 -20.06 0.42 5.47
C PRO A 200 -20.41 -0.79 4.59
N GLU A 201 -21.09 -1.75 5.19
CA GLU A 201 -21.82 -2.77 4.45
C GLU A 201 -23.23 -2.28 4.16
N GLN A 202 -23.57 -2.18 2.88
CA GLN A 202 -24.90 -1.81 2.42
C GLN A 202 -25.39 -2.87 1.42
N HIS A 203 -26.56 -3.44 1.69
CA HIS A 203 -27.10 -4.59 0.94
C HIS A 203 -26.09 -5.75 0.79
N GLY A 204 -25.32 -6.00 1.85
CA GLY A 204 -24.33 -7.08 1.90
C GLY A 204 -23.04 -6.84 1.10
N ASN A 205 -22.79 -5.61 0.65
CA ASN A 205 -21.60 -5.27 -0.16
C ASN A 205 -21.00 -3.89 0.23
N LEU A 206 -19.83 -3.57 -0.33
CA LEU A 206 -19.25 -2.23 -0.21
C LEU A 206 -20.13 -1.17 -0.89
N THR A 207 -20.06 0.05 -0.41
CA THR A 207 -20.93 1.13 -0.87
C THR A 207 -20.52 1.70 -2.23
N ALA A 208 -21.48 2.22 -2.98
CA ALA A 208 -21.21 2.99 -4.21
C ALA A 208 -20.32 4.22 -3.94
N VAL A 209 -20.52 4.90 -2.81
CA VAL A 209 -19.67 6.04 -2.38
C VAL A 209 -18.21 5.61 -2.26
N PHE A 210 -17.95 4.44 -1.67
CA PHE A 210 -16.60 3.92 -1.55
C PHE A 210 -16.05 3.49 -2.92
N LYS A 211 -16.82 2.70 -3.66
CA LYS A 211 -16.40 2.16 -4.95
C LYS A 211 -16.05 3.27 -5.96
N ASN A 212 -16.85 4.32 -6.00
CA ASN A 212 -16.64 5.47 -6.86
C ASN A 212 -15.28 6.14 -6.61
N GLN A 213 -14.83 6.24 -5.35
CA GLN A 213 -13.50 6.77 -5.03
C GLN A 213 -12.40 5.91 -5.66
N ILE A 214 -12.48 4.58 -5.51
CA ILE A 214 -11.49 3.67 -6.08
C ILE A 214 -11.49 3.72 -7.62
N ASP A 215 -12.67 3.84 -8.24
CA ASP A 215 -12.82 3.92 -9.70
C ASP A 215 -12.18 5.18 -10.30
N TRP A 216 -12.04 6.25 -9.52
CA TRP A 216 -11.32 7.46 -9.91
C TRP A 216 -9.80 7.33 -9.84
N ILE A 217 -9.26 6.35 -9.12
CA ILE A 217 -7.82 6.11 -8.98
C ILE A 217 -7.36 5.15 -10.08
N PRO A 218 -6.59 5.61 -11.08
CA PRO A 218 -6.15 4.74 -12.16
C PRO A 218 -4.98 3.85 -11.73
N LEU A 219 -4.82 2.70 -12.39
CA LEU A 219 -3.62 1.86 -12.23
C LEU A 219 -2.36 2.49 -12.85
N SER A 220 -2.51 3.42 -13.79
CA SER A 220 -1.41 4.17 -14.41
C SER A 220 -1.86 5.56 -14.80
N THR A 221 -0.97 6.53 -14.66
CA THR A 221 -1.05 7.83 -15.35
C THR A 221 0.32 8.12 -15.91
N GLY A 222 0.53 7.81 -17.20
CA GLY A 222 1.86 7.76 -17.78
C GLY A 222 2.75 6.74 -17.05
N SER A 223 3.90 7.19 -16.55
CA SER A 223 4.85 6.40 -15.76
C SER A 223 4.48 6.26 -14.28
N VAL A 224 3.52 7.05 -13.78
CA VAL A 224 3.16 7.06 -12.36
C VAL A 224 2.13 5.99 -12.06
N ARG A 225 2.36 5.21 -10.99
CA ARG A 225 1.46 4.18 -10.47
C ARG A 225 0.95 4.62 -9.08
N PRO A 226 -0.26 5.22 -8.97
CA PRO A 226 -0.75 5.85 -7.73
C PRO A 226 -1.04 4.90 -6.57
N THR A 227 -1.13 3.59 -6.78
CA THR A 227 -1.39 2.61 -5.70
C THR A 227 -0.40 1.46 -5.65
N GLN A 228 0.30 1.20 -6.75
CA GLN A 228 1.12 0.00 -6.88
C GLN A 228 2.24 -0.05 -5.84
N GLY A 229 2.32 -1.17 -5.11
CA GLY A 229 3.34 -1.44 -4.09
C GLY A 229 3.06 -0.81 -2.74
N ARG A 230 2.07 0.10 -2.62
CA ARG A 230 1.67 0.72 -1.35
C ARG A 230 0.98 -0.28 -0.42
N THR A 231 1.04 -0.05 0.88
CA THR A 231 0.32 -0.88 1.86
C THR A 231 -1.15 -0.49 1.97
N LEU A 232 -1.99 -1.43 2.40
CA LEU A 232 -3.42 -1.22 2.56
C LEU A 232 -3.92 -1.90 3.84
N CYS A 233 -4.64 -1.16 4.67
CA CYS A 233 -5.51 -1.71 5.71
C CYS A 233 -6.98 -1.56 5.29
N VAL A 234 -7.80 -2.59 5.54
CA VAL A 234 -9.23 -2.57 5.25
C VAL A 234 -10.05 -2.73 6.52
N ALA A 235 -11.14 -1.97 6.63
CA ALA A 235 -12.12 -2.14 7.68
C ALA A 235 -13.55 -1.95 7.16
N GLN A 236 -14.51 -2.48 7.91
CA GLN A 236 -15.93 -2.23 7.67
C GLN A 236 -16.71 -1.92 8.94
N VAL A 237 -17.88 -1.32 8.73
CA VAL A 237 -18.93 -1.22 9.74
C VAL A 237 -20.22 -1.83 9.19
N SER A 238 -21.02 -2.46 10.05
CA SER A 238 -22.35 -2.98 9.70
C SER A 238 -23.40 -2.43 10.65
N GLY A 239 -24.63 -2.23 10.14
CA GLY A 239 -25.79 -1.96 10.97
C GLY A 239 -26.36 -3.21 11.64
N GLY A 240 -26.05 -4.40 11.12
CA GLY A 240 -26.55 -5.68 11.62
C GLY A 240 -25.48 -6.51 12.34
N SER A 241 -25.71 -7.82 12.39
CA SER A 241 -24.74 -8.81 12.89
C SER A 241 -23.40 -8.75 12.15
N GLN A 242 -22.39 -9.39 12.74
CA GLN A 242 -21.05 -9.41 12.15
C GLN A 242 -21.06 -10.03 10.76
N SER A 243 -20.33 -9.40 9.86
CA SER A 243 -20.17 -9.78 8.46
C SER A 243 -18.75 -9.44 8.01
N PHE A 244 -18.30 -10.05 6.94
CA PHE A 244 -17.00 -9.80 6.32
C PHE A 244 -17.08 -9.54 4.82
N ASN A 245 -18.28 -9.43 4.25
CA ASN A 245 -18.47 -9.31 2.81
C ASN A 245 -17.76 -8.08 2.24
N THR A 246 -17.88 -6.96 2.96
CA THR A 246 -17.29 -5.68 2.56
C THR A 246 -15.77 -5.74 2.62
N VAL A 247 -15.16 -6.18 3.73
CA VAL A 247 -13.69 -6.29 3.83
C VAL A 247 -13.11 -7.32 2.88
N ASN A 248 -13.82 -8.42 2.58
CA ASN A 248 -13.42 -9.38 1.57
C ASN A 248 -13.36 -8.74 0.18
N SER A 249 -14.38 -7.97 -0.18
CA SER A 249 -14.43 -7.24 -1.44
C SER A 249 -13.35 -6.15 -1.51
N LEU A 250 -13.12 -5.42 -0.43
CA LEU A 250 -12.05 -4.42 -0.35
C LEU A 250 -10.65 -5.05 -0.48
N ARG A 251 -10.43 -6.23 0.10
CA ARG A 251 -9.17 -6.97 -0.02
C ARG A 251 -8.91 -7.41 -1.46
N ILE A 252 -9.95 -7.91 -2.13
CA ILE A 252 -9.91 -8.23 -3.56
C ILE A 252 -9.60 -6.95 -4.35
N LEU A 253 -10.29 -5.84 -4.10
CA LEU A 253 -10.00 -4.56 -4.74
C LEU A 253 -8.55 -4.10 -4.50
N GLY A 254 -8.02 -4.24 -3.28
CA GLY A 254 -6.64 -3.92 -2.94
C GLY A 254 -5.63 -4.70 -3.79
N ARG A 255 -5.89 -6.00 -4.00
CA ARG A 255 -5.12 -6.84 -4.93
C ARG A 255 -5.19 -6.33 -6.36
N TRP A 256 -6.37 -5.95 -6.84
CA TRP A 256 -6.55 -5.34 -8.18
C TRP A 256 -5.75 -4.04 -8.31
N MET A 257 -5.73 -3.21 -7.27
CA MET A 257 -4.94 -1.98 -7.16
C MET A 257 -3.44 -2.21 -6.92
N ARG A 258 -3.00 -3.47 -6.91
CA ARG A 258 -1.61 -3.91 -6.68
C ARG A 258 -1.03 -3.40 -5.37
N MET A 259 -1.87 -3.31 -4.33
CA MET A 259 -1.48 -2.90 -2.98
C MET A 259 -1.17 -4.14 -2.12
N PHE A 260 -0.24 -3.98 -1.17
CA PHE A 260 0.03 -4.97 -0.13
C PHE A 260 -1.01 -4.81 0.99
N THR A 261 -2.09 -5.58 0.90
CA THR A 261 -3.14 -5.56 1.93
C THR A 261 -2.68 -6.35 3.13
N ILE A 262 -2.56 -5.70 4.29
CA ILE A 262 -2.09 -6.35 5.52
C ILE A 262 -3.04 -7.51 5.91
N PRO A 263 -2.53 -8.54 6.60
CA PRO A 263 -3.36 -9.68 7.03
C PRO A 263 -4.56 -9.27 7.89
N ASN A 264 -4.33 -8.40 8.88
CA ASN A 264 -5.37 -8.05 9.83
C ASN A 264 -6.40 -7.08 9.23
N GLN A 265 -7.63 -7.12 9.76
CA GLN A 265 -8.74 -6.30 9.31
C GLN A 265 -9.76 -6.10 10.43
N SER A 266 -10.51 -4.99 10.37
CA SER A 266 -11.54 -4.67 11.35
C SER A 266 -12.94 -4.78 10.75
N SER A 267 -13.87 -5.41 11.48
CA SER A 267 -15.29 -5.45 11.12
C SER A 267 -16.13 -5.19 12.36
N ILE A 268 -16.77 -4.02 12.40
CA ILE A 268 -17.57 -3.57 13.55
C ILE A 268 -19.06 -3.90 13.31
N PRO A 269 -19.62 -4.92 14.00
CA PRO A 269 -21.05 -5.21 13.96
C PRO A 269 -21.86 -4.20 14.76
N MET A 270 -23.14 -4.04 14.41
CA MET A 270 -24.10 -3.17 15.11
C MET A 270 -23.46 -1.83 15.50
N ALA A 271 -22.83 -1.15 14.53
CA ALA A 271 -21.92 -0.03 14.81
C ALA A 271 -22.58 1.10 15.62
N TYR A 272 -23.90 1.26 15.50
CA TYR A 272 -24.68 2.21 16.30
C TYR A 272 -24.62 1.97 17.82
N LYS A 273 -24.29 0.74 18.27
CA LYS A 273 -24.07 0.39 19.68
C LYS A 273 -22.61 0.44 20.09
N GLN A 274 -21.69 0.74 19.18
CA GLN A 274 -20.25 0.68 19.41
C GLN A 274 -19.64 2.08 19.56
N PHE A 275 -20.36 3.12 19.15
CA PHE A 275 -19.92 4.51 19.30
C PHE A 275 -20.78 5.22 20.34
N THR A 276 -20.17 6.11 21.10
CA THR A 276 -20.92 7.02 21.98
C THR A 276 -21.86 7.91 21.18
N ASP A 277 -22.85 8.46 21.86
CA ASP A 277 -23.82 9.33 21.22
C ASP A 277 -23.19 10.60 20.64
N ALA A 278 -23.86 11.17 19.66
CA ALA A 278 -23.42 12.40 19.00
C ALA A 278 -23.61 13.65 19.87
N VAL A 279 -24.00 13.50 21.14
CA VAL A 279 -24.52 14.59 21.96
C VAL A 279 -23.45 15.59 22.34
N GLU A 280 -23.85 16.86 22.31
CA GLU A 280 -23.16 18.01 22.89
C GLU A 280 -22.82 17.82 24.37
N PRO A 281 -21.89 18.63 24.94
CA PRO A 281 -21.55 18.59 26.36
C PRO A 281 -22.81 18.64 27.26
N GLY A 282 -23.01 17.61 28.10
CA GLY A 282 -24.13 17.55 29.06
C GLY A 282 -24.96 16.25 29.07
N SER A 283 -24.78 15.34 28.11
CA SER A 283 -25.39 14.00 28.17
C SER A 283 -24.69 13.11 29.20
N SER A 284 -25.42 12.22 29.87
CA SER A 284 -24.82 11.18 30.75
C SER A 284 -23.90 10.20 30.00
N THR A 285 -24.00 10.14 28.67
CA THR A 285 -23.13 9.36 27.77
C THR A 285 -22.01 10.19 27.13
N TYR A 286 -21.97 11.52 27.36
CA TYR A 286 -20.89 12.38 26.88
C TYR A 286 -19.69 12.24 27.81
N VAL A 287 -18.57 11.79 27.25
CA VAL A 287 -17.29 11.79 27.95
C VAL A 287 -16.51 13.00 27.45
N GLU A 288 -16.48 14.06 28.26
CA GLU A 288 -15.78 15.32 27.95
C GLU A 288 -14.33 15.07 27.56
N ALA A 289 -13.64 14.20 28.31
CA ALA A 289 -12.28 13.77 28.02
C ALA A 289 -12.12 13.04 26.67
N GLN A 290 -13.20 12.75 25.94
CA GLN A 290 -13.15 12.08 24.65
C GLN A 290 -13.92 12.78 23.52
N GLY A 291 -14.70 13.85 23.76
CA GLY A 291 -15.24 14.70 22.69
C GLY A 291 -16.43 14.17 21.86
N GLY A 292 -17.12 13.11 22.30
CA GLY A 292 -18.34 12.58 21.66
C GLY A 292 -18.13 11.76 20.37
N SER A 293 -19.12 10.96 19.97
CA SER A 293 -19.04 10.06 18.79
C SER A 293 -17.79 9.15 18.73
N ARG A 294 -17.35 8.65 19.88
CA ARG A 294 -16.11 7.88 20.06
C ARG A 294 -16.36 6.39 20.12
N LEU A 295 -15.40 5.61 19.63
CA LEU A 295 -15.47 4.16 19.68
C LEU A 295 -15.30 3.66 21.12
N MET A 296 -16.30 2.96 21.63
CA MET A 296 -16.36 2.48 23.01
C MET A 296 -15.43 1.26 23.24
N PRO A 297 -15.00 1.03 24.49
CA PRO A 297 -14.21 -0.15 24.86
C PRO A 297 -14.88 -1.46 24.44
N SER A 298 -14.18 -2.24 23.62
CA SER A 298 -14.62 -3.56 23.16
C SER A 298 -13.47 -4.27 22.45
N GLY A 299 -13.57 -5.59 22.27
CA GLY A 299 -12.60 -6.33 21.43
C GLY A 299 -12.57 -5.85 19.97
N ASN A 300 -13.62 -5.20 19.47
CA ASN A 300 -13.61 -4.56 18.14
C ASN A 300 -12.74 -3.30 18.12
N ARG A 301 -12.70 -2.55 19.23
CA ARG A 301 -11.81 -1.40 19.41
C ARG A 301 -10.36 -1.88 19.46
N ASP A 302 -10.08 -2.92 20.24
CA ASP A 302 -8.72 -3.48 20.34
C ASP A 302 -8.26 -4.00 18.98
N ARG A 303 -9.13 -4.68 18.23
CA ARG A 303 -8.86 -5.10 16.85
C ARG A 303 -8.54 -3.94 15.91
N LEU A 304 -9.19 -2.79 16.08
CA LEU A 304 -8.86 -1.59 15.28
C LEU A 304 -7.43 -1.12 15.58
N VAL A 305 -7.04 -1.12 16.85
CA VAL A 305 -5.68 -0.77 17.29
C VAL A 305 -4.67 -1.73 16.68
N ASP A 306 -4.91 -3.04 16.76
CA ASP A 306 -4.06 -4.07 16.13
C ASP A 306 -3.86 -3.80 14.64
N CYS A 307 -4.93 -3.45 13.92
CA CYS A 307 -4.87 -3.17 12.49
C CYS A 307 -4.02 -1.94 12.16
N MET A 308 -4.13 -0.86 12.95
CA MET A 308 -3.35 0.36 12.73
C MET A 308 -1.87 0.15 13.10
N GLU A 309 -1.62 -0.57 14.18
CA GLU A 309 -0.26 -0.91 14.61
C GLU A 309 0.44 -1.82 13.59
N GLU A 310 -0.24 -2.88 13.12
CA GLU A 310 0.24 -3.75 12.06
C GLU A 310 0.49 -2.97 10.77
N PHE A 311 -0.45 -2.12 10.37
CA PHE A 311 -0.31 -1.27 9.19
C PHE A 311 0.97 -0.43 9.23
N VAL A 312 1.26 0.24 10.35
CA VAL A 312 2.47 1.06 10.50
C VAL A 312 3.72 0.19 10.37
N LYS A 313 3.80 -0.92 11.12
CA LYS A 313 4.94 -1.85 11.09
C LYS A 313 5.24 -2.34 9.67
N TYR A 314 4.23 -2.81 8.94
CA TYR A 314 4.40 -3.27 7.56
C TYR A 314 4.79 -2.13 6.62
N THR A 315 4.18 -0.96 6.75
CA THR A 315 4.45 0.15 5.83
C THR A 315 5.89 0.65 5.96
N MET A 316 6.44 0.70 7.18
CA MET A 316 7.83 1.05 7.42
C MET A 316 8.80 0.10 6.72
N ILE A 317 8.58 -1.21 6.86
CA ILE A 317 9.43 -2.23 6.23
C ILE A 317 9.33 -2.15 4.71
N MET A 318 8.13 -1.91 4.18
CA MET A 318 7.89 -1.99 2.73
C MET A 318 8.32 -0.74 1.97
N ARG A 319 8.18 0.46 2.54
CA ARG A 319 8.33 1.72 1.80
C ARG A 319 9.73 1.93 1.22
N GLU A 320 10.77 1.49 1.92
CA GLU A 320 12.16 1.59 1.46
C GLU A 320 12.42 0.69 0.24
N HIS A 321 11.55 -0.29 0.01
CA HIS A 321 11.72 -1.33 -1.01
C HIS A 321 10.64 -1.30 -2.09
N PHE A 322 9.79 -0.25 -2.15
CA PHE A 322 8.74 -0.15 -3.18
C PHE A 322 9.30 -0.24 -4.61
N ALA A 323 10.47 0.34 -4.87
CA ALA A 323 11.11 0.22 -6.19
C ALA A 323 11.51 -1.22 -6.51
N LEU A 324 12.12 -1.92 -5.55
CA LEU A 324 12.55 -3.31 -5.67
C LEU A 324 11.36 -4.25 -5.89
N PHE A 325 10.32 -4.15 -5.05
CA PHE A 325 9.14 -5.01 -5.14
C PHE A 325 8.30 -4.75 -6.40
N ASN A 326 8.46 -3.59 -7.03
CA ASN A 326 7.80 -3.24 -8.28
C ASN A 326 8.60 -3.62 -9.53
N ASP A 327 9.86 -4.05 -9.40
CA ASP A 327 10.67 -4.47 -10.54
C ASP A 327 10.32 -5.90 -11.00
N ARG A 328 9.33 -5.98 -11.91
CA ARG A 328 8.80 -7.25 -12.42
C ARG A 328 9.61 -7.77 -13.60
N TYR A 329 9.86 -9.08 -13.58
CA TYR A 329 10.53 -9.80 -14.69
C TYR A 329 9.87 -9.54 -16.04
N SER A 330 8.55 -9.71 -16.15
CA SER A 330 7.82 -9.52 -17.42
C SER A 330 7.97 -8.09 -17.97
N GLU A 331 7.94 -7.09 -17.09
CA GLU A 331 8.12 -5.68 -17.47
C GLU A 331 9.56 -5.36 -17.89
N ARG A 332 10.57 -6.07 -17.36
CA ARG A 332 11.95 -6.00 -17.86
C ARG A 332 12.06 -6.54 -19.27
N THR A 333 11.52 -7.73 -19.52
CA THR A 333 11.52 -8.37 -20.85
C THR A 333 10.80 -7.52 -21.91
N GLU A 334 9.65 -6.93 -21.59
CA GLU A 334 8.95 -6.02 -22.49
C GLU A 334 9.76 -4.76 -22.82
N ARG A 335 10.43 -4.17 -21.82
CA ARG A 335 11.29 -2.99 -22.03
C ARG A 335 12.49 -3.31 -22.91
N GLU A 336 13.13 -4.45 -22.71
CA GLU A 336 14.25 -4.92 -23.53
C GLU A 336 13.81 -5.18 -24.97
N ALA A 337 12.69 -5.87 -25.18
CA ALA A 337 12.14 -6.11 -26.50
C ALA A 337 11.77 -4.81 -27.22
N LYS A 338 11.23 -3.82 -26.50
CA LYS A 338 10.93 -2.49 -27.04
C LYS A 338 12.20 -1.75 -27.45
N ARG A 339 13.24 -1.76 -26.60
CA ARG A 339 14.55 -1.15 -26.92
C ARG A 339 15.18 -1.77 -28.16
N ALA A 340 15.20 -3.10 -28.25
CA ALA A 340 15.75 -3.79 -29.42
C ALA A 340 15.02 -3.42 -30.72
N LYS A 341 13.69 -3.28 -30.68
CA LYS A 341 12.90 -2.82 -31.83
C LYS A 341 13.20 -1.37 -32.21
N GLU A 342 13.34 -0.49 -31.22
CA GLU A 342 13.69 0.92 -31.45
C GLU A 342 15.10 1.08 -32.02
N GLU A 343 16.07 0.28 -31.57
CA GLU A 343 17.43 0.23 -32.11
C GLU A 343 17.44 -0.23 -33.57
N MET A 344 16.76 -1.34 -33.89
CA MET A 344 16.63 -1.81 -35.28
C MET A 344 15.97 -0.77 -36.18
N ALA A 345 14.93 -0.08 -35.72
CA ALA A 345 14.26 0.96 -36.49
C ALA A 345 15.20 2.15 -36.79
N ARG A 346 16.00 2.58 -35.81
CA ARG A 346 17.00 3.64 -36.01
C ARG A 346 18.10 3.21 -36.97
N GLU A 347 18.57 1.97 -36.90
CA GLU A 347 19.57 1.44 -37.83
C GLU A 347 19.02 1.41 -39.26
N MET A 348 17.77 0.99 -39.47
CA MET A 348 17.12 1.02 -40.79
C MET A 348 16.93 2.45 -41.33
N GLU A 349 16.59 3.40 -40.47
CA GLU A 349 16.46 4.82 -40.85
C GLU A 349 17.83 5.44 -41.19
N GLN A 350 18.87 5.14 -40.42
CA GLN A 350 20.23 5.58 -40.75
C GLN A 350 20.75 4.95 -42.05
N ALA A 351 20.46 3.66 -42.28
CA ALA A 351 20.81 2.99 -43.52
C ALA A 351 20.07 3.56 -44.73
N SER A 352 18.79 3.94 -44.60
CA SER A 352 18.03 4.56 -45.68
C SER A 352 18.53 5.98 -45.98
N VAL A 353 18.83 6.79 -44.97
CA VAL A 353 19.42 8.13 -45.15
C VAL A 353 20.82 8.03 -45.78
N ALA A 354 21.63 7.06 -45.37
CA ALA A 354 22.93 6.79 -45.98
C ALA A 354 22.79 6.32 -47.45
N ALA A 355 21.78 5.52 -47.79
CA ALA A 355 21.51 5.12 -49.16
C ALA A 355 21.04 6.28 -50.05
N VAL A 356 20.29 7.24 -49.49
CA VAL A 356 19.84 8.45 -50.20
C VAL A 356 21.00 9.43 -50.42
N ASN A 357 21.86 9.64 -49.42
CA ASN A 357 23.03 10.54 -49.53
C ASN A 357 24.23 9.90 -50.25
N GLY A 358 24.30 8.57 -50.28
CA GLY A 358 25.35 7.78 -50.93
C GLY A 358 24.94 7.22 -52.29
N GLY A 359 23.76 7.56 -52.81
CA GLY A 359 23.42 7.31 -54.21
C GLY A 359 24.51 7.88 -55.12
N PRO A 360 24.85 7.23 -56.25
CA PRO A 360 25.90 7.71 -57.12
C PRO A 360 25.61 9.17 -57.45
N ARG A 361 26.58 10.08 -57.21
CA ARG A 361 26.54 11.42 -57.81
C ARG A 361 26.21 11.16 -59.27
N GLY A 362 25.07 11.71 -59.72
CA GLY A 362 24.52 11.41 -61.03
C GLY A 362 25.66 11.42 -62.03
N SER A 363 25.74 10.35 -62.82
CA SER A 363 26.57 10.34 -64.01
C SER A 363 26.46 11.71 -64.68
N ASP A 364 27.57 12.38 -64.93
CA ASP A 364 27.70 13.66 -65.63
C ASP A 364 27.30 13.50 -67.11
N LEU A 365 26.11 12.96 -67.35
CA LEU A 365 25.55 12.62 -68.64
C LEU A 365 24.22 13.37 -68.79
N VAL A 366 24.29 14.53 -69.42
CA VAL A 366 23.10 15.20 -69.95
C VAL A 366 22.98 14.78 -71.42
N ASN A 367 21.89 14.12 -71.79
CA ASN A 367 21.66 13.58 -73.15
C ASN A 367 22.77 12.64 -73.68
N GLY A 368 23.39 11.84 -72.80
CA GLY A 368 24.36 10.81 -73.20
C GLY A 368 25.77 11.32 -73.55
N ILE A 369 26.11 12.57 -73.18
CA ILE A 369 27.44 13.15 -73.35
C ILE A 369 28.09 13.34 -71.98
N ASP A 370 29.29 12.78 -71.78
CA ASP A 370 30.07 12.88 -70.54
C ASP A 370 30.72 14.26 -70.46
N VAL A 371 30.36 15.05 -69.45
CA VAL A 371 30.88 16.40 -69.22
C VAL A 371 31.94 16.48 -68.12
N ALA A 372 32.51 15.34 -67.71
CA ALA A 372 33.63 15.33 -66.78
C ALA A 372 34.90 15.95 -67.40
N GLY A 373 35.12 17.26 -67.19
CA GLY A 373 36.39 17.93 -67.45
C GLY A 373 36.41 19.06 -68.49
N ILE A 374 35.30 19.78 -68.69
CA ILE A 374 35.31 21.10 -69.37
C ILE A 374 35.36 22.23 -68.35
#